data_AF-A0A5E6RPM4-F1
#
_entry.id   AF-A0A5E6RPM4-F1
#
_cell.length_a   1.000
_cell.length_b   1.000
_cell.length_c   1.000
_cell.angle_alpha   90.00
_cell.angle_beta   90.00
_cell.angle_gamma   90.00
#
_symmetry.space_group_name_H-M   'P 1'
#
loop_
_entity.id
_entity.type
_entity.pdbx_description
1 polymer ?
#
loop_
_entity_poly.entity_id
_entity_poly.type
_entity_poly.pdbx_seq_one_letter_code
_entity_poly.pdbx_strand_id
1 'polypeptide(L)'
;MKKLSQEEITDRLYQDHFTPGSKVERLSDPLTDTPMLVTLEQLRPYEHNPRFIRNPLYEDIKASIRERGLDQPPPITRRPGETYFIIRNGGNTRLAILGELWQETRDERYFRIHCLFRPWSNEITALLGHLAESDLHGQLTFIERALAVAKLKTMLEPDGAVLSQRELARRLAAGGYPISQSHISRMLDTLEHLLPAIPQTLYAGLGKPQVERLIALRSQAERTWHRYPTATVAFVEFWLDTLGNFDADPESFDLEQIQDELLERMSRLLGQSYRMLALELSDTQRVVSTPGVVVTTPSENSHLPNVDETAAGPSASESRPQSTETRSQTEIGPEELLTPPETNIVSAVSPPSRVQQIREHIDREISTEAAPSFEGSTTDDIWTIAPELDTPEQLRLAIAGLAREMAAYAGHPESVVDQPHGLGFALDMERVDLATPRSTGVHLLLLALLRAQDDVNWEDRKQLPSALFGQLLLGIYQLPLTDRPTVDIGLERLPDSLLIKLYRLIRLARRLIDLTLTPEADSPRELP
;
A
#
# COMPACT_ATOMS: atom_id res chain seq x y z
N MET A 1 -25.63 6.64 71.48
CA MET A 1 -25.78 7.59 70.34
C MET A 1 -27.26 7.91 70.19
N LYS A 2 -27.65 9.19 70.06
CA LYS A 2 -29.05 9.56 69.77
C LYS A 2 -29.39 9.18 68.33
N LYS A 3 -30.59 8.66 68.09
CA LYS A 3 -31.13 8.50 66.73
C LYS A 3 -31.53 9.88 66.20
N LEU A 4 -31.09 10.22 64.99
CA LEU A 4 -31.50 11.43 64.29
C LEU A 4 -32.98 11.33 63.89
N SER A 5 -33.70 12.44 63.89
CA SER A 5 -35.09 12.52 63.44
C SER A 5 -35.18 12.42 61.90
N GLN A 6 -36.38 12.15 61.39
CA GLN A 6 -36.60 12.07 59.94
C GLN A 6 -36.40 13.44 59.25
N GLU A 7 -36.70 14.53 59.95
CA GLU A 7 -36.47 15.91 59.51
C GLU A 7 -34.97 16.26 59.48
N GLU A 8 -34.21 15.83 60.50
CA GLU A 8 -32.73 15.97 60.52
C GLU A 8 -32.04 15.17 59.41
N ILE A 9 -32.69 14.14 58.86
CA ILE A 9 -32.21 13.37 57.71
C ILE A 9 -32.55 14.08 56.39
N THR A 10 -33.75 14.64 56.25
CA THR A 10 -34.11 15.44 55.06
C THR A 10 -33.28 16.71 54.95
N ASP A 11 -33.07 17.43 56.05
CA ASP A 11 -32.26 18.66 56.05
C ASP A 11 -30.78 18.39 55.72
N ARG A 12 -30.28 17.18 56.02
CA ARG A 12 -28.93 16.74 55.59
C ARG A 12 -28.86 16.31 54.12
N LEU A 13 -29.98 15.90 53.53
CA LEU A 13 -30.08 15.60 52.09
C LEU A 13 -30.21 16.87 51.24
N TYR A 14 -30.79 17.95 51.79
CA TYR A 14 -30.87 19.27 51.16
C TYR A 14 -29.67 20.19 51.44
N GLN A 15 -28.67 19.74 52.19
CA GLN A 15 -27.38 20.44 52.25
C GLN A 15 -26.58 20.14 50.99
N ASP A 16 -26.40 21.15 50.14
CA ASP A 16 -25.59 21.11 48.91
C ASP A 16 -24.09 20.89 49.21
N HIS A 17 -23.73 19.66 49.58
CA HIS A 17 -22.34 19.19 49.69
C HIS A 17 -21.77 18.70 48.36
N PHE A 18 -22.48 18.90 47.24
CA PHE A 18 -22.00 18.63 45.89
C PHE A 18 -21.34 19.89 45.30
N THR A 19 -20.07 20.10 45.64
CA THR A 19 -19.22 21.09 44.96
C THR A 19 -19.14 20.76 43.46
N PRO A 20 -19.60 21.63 42.54
CA PRO A 20 -19.41 21.44 41.10
C PRO A 20 -17.96 21.80 40.74
N GLY A 21 -17.01 20.95 41.13
CA GLY A 21 -15.62 21.37 41.27
C GLY A 21 -14.63 20.23 41.55
N SER A 22 -14.89 19.03 41.03
CA SER A 22 -13.88 17.98 40.92
C SER A 22 -13.85 17.47 39.48
N LYS A 23 -12.66 17.42 38.87
CA LYS A 23 -12.46 16.57 37.69
C LYS A 23 -12.68 15.15 38.19
N VAL A 24 -13.83 14.55 37.85
CA VAL A 24 -14.17 13.17 38.18
C VAL A 24 -12.94 12.30 37.94
N GLU A 25 -12.36 11.75 39.00
CA GLU A 25 -11.34 10.71 38.89
C GLU A 25 -11.95 9.65 37.99
N ARG A 26 -11.33 9.45 36.81
CA ARG A 26 -11.98 8.70 35.73
C ARG A 26 -12.39 7.34 36.26
N LEU A 27 -13.71 7.12 36.35
CA LEU A 27 -14.26 5.83 36.72
C LEU A 27 -13.60 4.78 35.84
N SER A 28 -13.04 3.75 36.47
CA SER A 28 -12.40 2.65 35.75
C SER A 28 -13.39 2.04 34.76
N ASP A 29 -12.89 1.62 33.61
CA ASP A 29 -13.75 1.00 32.59
C ASP A 29 -14.50 -0.22 33.15
N PRO A 30 -15.75 -0.47 32.70
CA PRO A 30 -16.48 -1.65 33.08
C PRO A 30 -15.68 -2.93 32.80
N LEU A 31 -15.68 -3.88 33.74
CA LEU A 31 -14.99 -5.17 33.59
C LEU A 31 -15.81 -6.21 32.81
N THR A 32 -17.01 -5.83 32.35
CA THR A 32 -17.95 -6.69 31.60
C THR A 32 -18.59 -5.90 30.46
N ASP A 33 -19.11 -6.60 29.46
CA ASP A 33 -19.90 -6.01 28.38
C ASP A 33 -21.02 -5.11 28.96
N THR A 34 -21.00 -3.82 28.60
CA THR A 34 -21.83 -2.77 29.22
C THR A 34 -22.38 -1.82 28.16
N PRO A 35 -23.70 -1.64 28.04
CA PRO A 35 -24.29 -0.61 27.18
C PRO A 35 -23.91 0.78 27.69
N MET A 36 -23.37 1.64 26.82
CA MET A 36 -22.94 3.00 27.14
C MET A 36 -23.44 3.98 26.08
N LEU A 37 -23.87 5.16 26.52
CA LEU A 37 -24.11 6.30 25.63
C LEU A 37 -22.82 7.10 25.52
N VAL A 38 -22.26 7.18 24.32
CA VAL A 38 -21.01 7.88 24.02
C VAL A 38 -21.24 8.97 22.97
N THR A 39 -20.39 10.00 22.97
CA THR A 39 -20.41 11.03 21.92
C THR A 39 -19.46 10.68 20.79
N LEU A 40 -19.74 11.16 19.58
CA LEU A 40 -18.88 11.00 18.41
C LEU A 40 -17.44 11.49 18.67
N GLU A 41 -17.28 12.57 19.44
CA GLU A 41 -15.98 13.10 19.86
C GLU A 41 -15.15 12.14 20.74
N GLN A 42 -15.82 11.24 21.47
CA GLN A 42 -15.18 10.21 22.29
C GLN A 42 -14.80 8.96 21.49
N LEU A 43 -15.25 8.83 20.23
CA LEU A 43 -14.98 7.68 19.37
C LEU A 43 -13.82 7.94 18.42
N ARG A 44 -12.99 6.92 18.20
CA ARG A 44 -11.94 6.91 17.15
C ARG A 44 -12.01 5.61 16.33
N PRO A 45 -11.68 5.67 15.03
CA PRO A 45 -11.54 4.46 14.24
C PRO A 45 -10.35 3.64 14.75
N TYR A 46 -10.40 2.33 14.56
CA TYR A 46 -9.24 1.48 14.83
C TYR A 46 -8.14 1.74 13.79
N GLU A 47 -6.95 2.11 14.26
CA GLU A 47 -5.83 2.62 13.47
C GLU A 47 -5.08 1.53 12.71
N HIS A 48 -5.38 0.26 12.98
CA HIS A 48 -4.79 -0.89 12.30
C HIS A 48 -5.85 -1.64 11.47
N ASN A 49 -6.82 -0.90 10.95
CA ASN A 49 -7.80 -1.39 9.99
C ASN A 49 -7.11 -2.15 8.85
N PRO A 50 -7.44 -3.42 8.57
CA PRO A 50 -6.85 -4.16 7.46
C PRO A 50 -7.28 -3.60 6.09
N ARG A 51 -8.37 -2.82 6.02
CA ARG A 51 -8.83 -2.17 4.80
C ARG A 51 -8.11 -0.85 4.58
N PHE A 52 -7.46 -0.74 3.43
CA PHE A 52 -6.86 0.49 2.92
C PHE A 52 -7.81 1.21 1.94
N ILE A 53 -8.71 0.47 1.30
CA ILE A 53 -9.62 1.01 0.27
C ILE A 53 -11.00 1.34 0.86
N ARG A 54 -11.59 2.47 0.43
CA ARG A 54 -12.94 2.88 0.84
C ARG A 54 -13.94 1.79 0.46
N ASN A 55 -14.86 1.46 1.38
CA ASN A 55 -15.88 0.43 1.14
C ASN A 55 -16.73 0.82 -0.09
N PRO A 56 -16.89 -0.04 -1.12
CA PRO A 56 -17.69 0.30 -2.30
C PRO A 56 -19.15 0.61 -1.95
N LEU A 57 -19.69 0.01 -0.88
CA LEU A 57 -21.05 0.24 -0.39
C LEU A 57 -21.18 1.48 0.51
N TYR A 58 -20.23 2.43 0.48
CA TYR A 58 -20.23 3.57 1.40
C TYR A 58 -21.49 4.41 1.32
N GLU A 59 -21.87 4.82 0.10
CA GLU A 59 -23.03 5.69 -0.11
C GLU A 59 -24.35 4.97 0.19
N ASP A 60 -24.45 3.67 -0.09
CA ASP A 60 -25.61 2.84 0.29
C ASP A 60 -25.75 2.75 1.81
N ILE A 61 -24.65 2.53 2.54
CA ILE A 61 -24.64 2.52 4.00
C ILE A 61 -24.99 3.92 4.55
N LYS A 62 -24.52 4.99 3.91
CA LYS A 62 -24.82 6.39 4.29
C LYS A 62 -26.30 6.72 4.08
N ALA A 63 -26.89 6.32 2.95
CA ALA A 63 -28.33 6.44 2.70
C ALA A 63 -29.14 5.64 3.73
N SER A 64 -28.76 4.38 3.97
CA SER A 64 -29.45 3.51 4.93
C SER A 64 -29.43 4.07 6.37
N ILE A 65 -28.28 4.60 6.82
CA ILE A 65 -28.15 5.25 8.14
C ILE A 65 -28.94 6.57 8.20
N ARG A 66 -29.01 7.33 7.10
CA ARG A 66 -29.77 8.59 7.03
C ARG A 66 -31.28 8.34 7.20
N GLU A 67 -31.80 7.32 6.53
CA GLU A 67 -33.23 6.94 6.57
C GLU A 67 -33.61 6.26 7.88
N ARG A 68 -32.93 5.17 8.24
CA ARG A 68 -33.36 4.25 9.31
C ARG A 68 -32.64 4.49 10.64
N GLY A 69 -31.55 5.25 10.62
CA GLY A 69 -30.63 5.39 11.76
C GLY A 69 -29.60 4.27 11.82
N LEU A 70 -28.81 4.26 12.89
CA LEU A 70 -27.78 3.26 13.13
C LEU A 70 -28.36 2.04 13.88
N ASP A 71 -29.00 1.11 13.16
CA ASP A 71 -29.67 -0.06 13.79
C ASP A 71 -28.72 -0.91 14.66
N GLN A 72 -27.50 -1.10 14.16
CA GLN A 72 -26.47 -1.95 14.78
C GLN A 72 -25.23 -1.09 15.07
N PRO A 73 -25.21 -0.39 16.22
CA PRO A 73 -24.06 0.40 16.63
C PRO A 73 -22.85 -0.52 16.88
N PRO A 74 -21.66 -0.14 16.41
CA PRO A 74 -20.48 -0.98 16.55
C PRO A 74 -20.07 -1.10 18.03
N PRO A 75 -19.56 -2.29 18.45
CA PRO A 75 -19.01 -2.45 19.79
C PRO A 75 -17.72 -1.62 19.93
N ILE A 76 -17.52 -1.05 21.11
CA ILE A 76 -16.38 -0.18 21.43
C ILE A 76 -15.53 -0.78 22.53
N THR A 77 -14.27 -0.36 22.60
CA THR A 77 -13.32 -0.71 23.65
C THR A 77 -12.35 0.44 23.88
N ARG A 78 -11.45 0.36 24.87
CA ARG A 78 -10.48 1.42 25.18
C ARG A 78 -9.17 0.82 25.66
N ARG A 79 -8.03 1.21 25.08
CA ARG A 79 -6.74 0.70 25.55
C ARG A 79 -6.45 1.26 26.96
N PRO A 80 -5.73 0.52 27.84
CA PRO A 80 -5.35 1.02 29.14
C PRO A 80 -4.60 2.35 29.07
N GLY A 81 -5.13 3.39 29.72
CA GLY A 81 -4.55 4.73 29.74
C GLY A 81 -5.03 5.70 28.65
N GLU A 82 -5.71 5.23 27.61
CA GLU A 82 -6.32 6.10 26.59
C GLU A 82 -7.54 6.87 27.13
N THR A 83 -7.88 7.97 26.46
CA THR A 83 -9.03 8.83 26.82
C THR A 83 -10.26 8.59 25.97
N TYR A 84 -10.07 8.21 24.72
CA TYR A 84 -11.08 7.91 23.72
C TYR A 84 -11.40 6.41 23.70
N PHE A 85 -12.56 6.06 23.17
CA PHE A 85 -12.91 4.69 22.82
C PHE A 85 -12.59 4.43 21.34
N ILE A 86 -12.13 3.23 21.03
CA ILE A 86 -11.89 2.74 19.68
C ILE A 86 -12.96 1.72 19.28
N ILE A 87 -13.26 1.65 17.98
CA ILE A 87 -14.13 0.60 17.43
C ILE A 87 -13.46 -0.77 17.63
N ARG A 88 -14.13 -1.68 18.35
CA ARG A 88 -13.56 -2.99 18.70
C ARG A 88 -13.44 -3.92 17.49
N ASN A 89 -14.55 -4.13 16.78
CA ASN A 89 -14.64 -4.89 15.52
C ASN A 89 -15.66 -4.16 14.63
N GLY A 90 -15.46 -4.11 13.30
CA GLY A 90 -16.56 -3.91 12.34
C GLY A 90 -17.36 -2.60 12.47
N GLY A 91 -16.72 -1.45 12.29
CA GLY A 91 -17.44 -0.17 12.45
C GLY A 91 -16.77 1.10 11.91
N ASN A 92 -15.51 1.09 11.50
CA ASN A 92 -14.79 2.29 11.04
C ASN A 92 -15.53 3.05 9.92
N THR A 93 -16.09 2.34 8.92
CA THR A 93 -16.89 2.95 7.86
C THR A 93 -18.17 3.60 8.40
N ARG A 94 -18.87 2.95 9.34
CA ARG A 94 -20.08 3.53 9.96
C ARG A 94 -19.73 4.76 10.80
N LEU A 95 -18.60 4.75 11.50
CA LEU A 95 -18.11 5.89 12.28
C LEU A 95 -17.80 7.10 11.38
N ALA A 96 -17.15 6.89 10.23
CA ALA A 96 -16.89 7.95 9.24
C ALA A 96 -18.21 8.55 8.72
N ILE A 97 -19.17 7.69 8.35
CA ILE A 97 -20.51 8.10 7.90
C ILE A 97 -21.26 8.91 8.97
N LEU A 98 -21.20 8.53 10.24
CA LEU A 98 -21.80 9.30 11.34
C LEU A 98 -21.15 10.68 11.49
N GLY A 99 -19.84 10.78 11.25
CA GLY A 99 -19.12 12.05 11.18
C GLY A 99 -19.62 12.97 10.06
N GLU A 100 -19.74 12.45 8.84
CA GLU A 100 -20.29 13.20 7.71
C GLU A 100 -21.75 13.63 7.97
N LEU A 101 -22.61 12.71 8.42
CA LEU A 101 -24.02 13.01 8.68
C LEU A 101 -24.20 14.03 9.82
N TRP A 102 -23.35 13.99 10.86
CA TRP A 102 -23.33 15.01 11.90
C TRP A 102 -22.90 16.38 11.35
N GLN A 103 -21.88 16.43 10.49
CA GLN A 103 -21.43 17.67 9.85
C GLN A 103 -22.52 18.27 8.94
N GLU A 104 -23.18 17.43 8.13
CA GLU A 104 -24.27 17.81 7.21
C GLU A 104 -25.53 18.31 7.94
N THR A 105 -25.98 17.58 8.97
CA THR A 105 -27.34 17.76 9.53
C THR A 105 -27.39 18.40 10.91
N ARG A 106 -26.31 18.27 11.70
CA ARG A 106 -26.26 18.62 13.13
C ARG A 106 -27.37 17.98 13.98
N ASP A 107 -27.87 16.82 13.55
CA ASP A 107 -28.84 16.01 14.27
C ASP A 107 -28.16 15.19 15.39
N GLU A 108 -28.63 15.33 16.63
CA GLU A 108 -28.04 14.67 17.80
C GLU A 108 -28.00 13.14 17.67
N ARG A 109 -28.86 12.51 16.85
CA ARG A 109 -28.85 11.04 16.66
C ARG A 109 -27.57 10.49 16.01
N TYR A 110 -26.79 11.35 15.35
CA TYR A 110 -25.47 11.01 14.82
C TYR A 110 -24.32 11.40 15.77
N PHE A 111 -24.59 12.28 16.74
CA PHE A 111 -23.60 12.71 17.73
C PHE A 111 -23.61 11.85 19.00
N ARG A 112 -24.79 11.42 19.47
CA ARG A 112 -24.97 10.59 20.67
C ARG A 112 -25.32 9.16 20.26
N ILE A 113 -24.39 8.24 20.47
CA ILE A 113 -24.45 6.87 19.95
C ILE A 113 -24.50 5.90 21.13
N HIS A 114 -25.49 5.02 21.16
CA HIS A 114 -25.55 3.91 22.11
C HIS A 114 -24.63 2.78 21.63
N CYS A 115 -23.50 2.56 22.28
CA CYS A 115 -22.55 1.50 21.93
C CYS A 115 -22.50 0.42 23.02
N LEU A 116 -22.21 -0.83 22.63
CA LEU A 116 -21.82 -1.85 23.58
C LEU A 116 -20.32 -1.69 23.88
N PHE A 117 -19.98 -1.20 25.08
CA PHE A 117 -18.61 -1.27 25.55
C PHE A 117 -18.25 -2.71 25.87
N ARG A 118 -17.07 -3.15 25.41
CA ARG A 118 -16.47 -4.42 25.80
C ARG A 118 -15.05 -4.19 26.33
N PRO A 119 -14.65 -4.84 27.44
CA PRO A 119 -13.30 -4.71 27.99
C PRO A 119 -12.20 -4.98 26.96
N TRP A 120 -11.10 -4.23 27.08
CA TRP A 120 -9.90 -4.45 26.29
C TRP A 120 -9.20 -5.75 26.69
N SER A 121 -8.60 -6.42 25.71
CA SER A 121 -7.79 -7.62 25.93
C SER A 121 -6.34 -7.38 25.54
N ASN A 122 -6.07 -7.31 24.23
CA ASN A 122 -4.77 -6.97 23.66
C ASN A 122 -4.91 -6.60 22.17
N GLU A 123 -3.86 -5.99 21.62
CA GLU A 123 -3.83 -5.49 20.24
C GLU A 123 -4.02 -6.61 19.20
N ILE A 124 -3.45 -7.79 19.45
CA ILE A 124 -3.55 -8.96 18.56
C ILE A 124 -5.02 -9.42 18.44
N THR A 125 -5.75 -9.46 19.55
CA THR A 125 -7.16 -9.85 19.58
C THR A 125 -8.05 -8.81 18.90
N ALA A 126 -7.73 -7.52 19.02
CA ALA A 126 -8.43 -6.46 18.29
C ALA A 126 -8.22 -6.57 16.77
N LEU A 127 -6.96 -6.69 16.32
CA LEU A 127 -6.62 -6.83 14.90
C LEU A 127 -7.22 -8.11 14.28
N LEU A 128 -7.17 -9.24 15.00
CA LEU A 128 -7.85 -10.48 14.58
C LEU A 128 -9.36 -10.30 14.45
N GLY A 129 -9.99 -9.59 15.38
CA GLY A 129 -11.43 -9.30 15.34
C GLY A 129 -11.83 -8.47 14.11
N HIS A 130 -11.05 -7.45 13.76
CA HIS A 130 -11.26 -6.66 12.53
C HIS A 130 -10.96 -7.45 11.25
N LEU A 131 -9.94 -8.31 11.26
CA LEU A 131 -9.57 -9.15 10.12
C LEU A 131 -10.64 -10.21 9.81
N ALA A 132 -11.07 -10.96 10.83
CA ALA A 132 -12.10 -11.99 10.69
C ALA A 132 -13.44 -11.40 10.24
N GLU A 133 -13.89 -10.29 10.86
CA GLU A 133 -15.09 -9.57 10.45
C GLU A 133 -14.99 -9.09 8.99
N SER A 134 -13.83 -8.55 8.59
CA SER A 134 -13.67 -8.01 7.24
C SER A 134 -13.64 -9.08 6.14
N ASP A 135 -13.09 -10.27 6.45
CA ASP A 135 -13.10 -11.42 5.55
C ASP A 135 -14.48 -12.09 5.45
N LEU A 136 -15.24 -12.17 6.54
CA LEU A 136 -16.60 -12.72 6.53
C LEU A 136 -17.54 -11.95 5.59
N HIS A 137 -17.38 -10.63 5.51
CA HIS A 137 -18.14 -9.78 4.58
C HIS A 137 -17.51 -9.67 3.17
N GLY A 138 -16.46 -10.44 2.88
CA GLY A 138 -15.82 -10.53 1.55
C GLY A 138 -15.13 -9.25 1.07
N GLN A 139 -14.78 -8.33 1.99
CA GLN A 139 -14.42 -6.94 1.67
C GLN A 139 -12.90 -6.65 1.71
N LEU A 140 -12.04 -7.67 1.78
CA LEU A 140 -10.58 -7.53 1.72
C LEU A 140 -10.01 -8.10 0.42
N THR A 141 -9.15 -7.32 -0.23
CA THR A 141 -8.27 -7.81 -1.30
C THR A 141 -7.22 -8.77 -0.74
N PHE A 142 -6.57 -9.54 -1.62
CA PHE A 142 -5.51 -10.47 -1.22
C PHE A 142 -4.34 -9.74 -0.52
N ILE A 143 -3.97 -8.55 -1.02
CA ILE A 143 -2.86 -7.76 -0.49
C ILE A 143 -3.16 -7.16 0.89
N GLU A 144 -4.37 -6.65 1.10
CA GLU A 144 -4.83 -6.15 2.42
C GLU A 144 -4.80 -7.26 3.48
N ARG A 145 -5.26 -8.47 3.12
CA ARG A 145 -5.19 -9.65 3.99
C ARG A 145 -3.74 -10.06 4.27
N ALA A 146 -2.85 -10.02 3.26
CA ALA A 146 -1.43 -10.32 3.43
C ALA A 146 -0.74 -9.35 4.40
N LEU A 147 -0.97 -8.04 4.26
CA LEU A 147 -0.44 -7.00 5.14
C LEU A 147 -0.93 -7.18 6.59
N ALA A 148 -2.21 -7.50 6.79
CA ALA A 148 -2.77 -7.77 8.11
C ALA A 148 -2.12 -9.00 8.77
N VAL A 149 -1.92 -10.08 8.02
CA VAL A 149 -1.24 -11.29 8.50
C VAL A 149 0.23 -11.04 8.81
N ALA A 150 0.94 -10.26 8.00
CA ALA A 150 2.32 -9.87 8.27
C ALA A 150 2.43 -8.99 9.53
N LYS A 151 1.51 -8.05 9.73
CA LYS A 151 1.44 -7.23 10.95
C LYS A 151 1.15 -8.07 12.20
N LEU A 152 0.23 -9.04 12.10
CA LEU A 152 -0.03 -10.01 13.17
C LEU A 152 1.19 -10.88 13.46
N LYS A 153 1.97 -11.27 12.44
CA LYS A 153 3.27 -11.95 12.63
C LYS A 153 4.21 -11.08 13.46
N THR A 154 4.45 -9.83 13.07
CA THR A 154 5.32 -8.90 13.82
C THR A 154 4.87 -8.71 15.28
N MET A 155 3.56 -8.59 15.53
CA MET A 155 3.03 -8.49 16.90
C MET A 155 3.20 -9.76 17.75
N LEU A 156 3.27 -10.93 17.10
CA LEU A 156 3.45 -12.23 17.74
C LEU A 156 4.93 -12.62 17.92
N GLU A 157 5.86 -11.80 17.40
CA GLU A 157 7.32 -11.95 17.44
C GLU A 157 8.00 -10.89 18.36
N PRO A 158 7.63 -10.77 19.65
CA PRO A 158 8.37 -9.91 20.57
C PRO A 158 9.83 -10.39 20.67
N ASP A 159 10.72 -9.43 20.92
CA ASP A 159 12.15 -9.65 21.21
C ASP A 159 12.93 -10.44 20.13
N GLY A 160 12.47 -10.41 18.87
CA GLY A 160 13.18 -10.96 17.72
C GLY A 160 13.05 -12.48 17.52
N ALA A 161 12.14 -13.14 18.24
CA ALA A 161 11.86 -14.56 18.06
C ALA A 161 11.18 -14.84 16.71
N VAL A 162 11.84 -15.56 15.80
CA VAL A 162 11.27 -15.90 14.47
C VAL A 162 10.21 -17.01 14.59
N LEU A 163 8.96 -16.70 14.26
CA LEU A 163 7.88 -17.68 14.17
C LEU A 163 7.90 -18.38 12.82
N SER A 164 7.88 -19.72 12.87
CA SER A 164 7.57 -20.50 11.67
C SER A 164 6.14 -20.21 11.18
N GLN A 165 5.92 -20.26 9.87
CA GLN A 165 4.59 -20.04 9.28
C GLN A 165 3.54 -21.05 9.81
N ARG A 166 3.95 -22.26 10.26
CA ARG A 166 3.08 -23.26 10.89
C ARG A 166 2.67 -22.88 12.31
N GLU A 167 3.57 -22.25 13.07
CA GLU A 167 3.29 -21.66 14.38
C GLU A 167 2.32 -20.49 14.24
N LEU A 168 2.58 -19.57 13.29
CA LEU A 168 1.70 -18.45 12.99
C LEU A 168 0.29 -18.92 12.63
N ALA A 169 0.14 -19.88 11.70
CA ALA A 169 -1.15 -20.49 11.36
C ALA A 169 -1.91 -21.01 12.60
N ARG A 170 -1.22 -21.68 13.53
CA ARG A 170 -1.84 -22.20 14.76
C ARG A 170 -2.29 -21.08 15.69
N ARG A 171 -1.50 -20.02 15.86
CA ARG A 171 -1.83 -18.87 16.72
C ARG A 171 -3.01 -18.07 16.15
N LEU A 172 -3.02 -17.83 14.84
CA LEU A 172 -4.13 -17.17 14.16
C LEU A 172 -5.43 -17.99 14.30
N ALA A 173 -5.37 -19.32 14.08
CA ALA A 173 -6.51 -20.21 14.25
C ALA A 173 -7.04 -20.23 15.70
N ALA A 174 -6.16 -20.27 16.70
CA ALA A 174 -6.54 -20.18 18.11
C ALA A 174 -7.19 -18.84 18.48
N GLY A 175 -6.84 -17.77 17.77
CA GLY A 175 -7.46 -16.44 17.87
C GLY A 175 -8.73 -16.25 17.02
N GLY A 176 -9.28 -17.31 16.42
CA GLY A 176 -10.52 -17.26 15.63
C GLY A 176 -10.34 -16.99 14.13
N TYR A 177 -9.10 -16.95 13.62
CA TYR A 177 -8.80 -16.74 12.20
C TYR A 177 -8.05 -17.94 11.58
N PRO A 178 -8.76 -19.01 11.17
CA PRO A 178 -8.14 -20.21 10.63
C PRO A 178 -7.61 -19.99 9.20
N ILE A 179 -6.29 -20.06 9.04
CA ILE A 179 -5.61 -19.92 7.75
C ILE A 179 -4.53 -20.99 7.59
N SER A 180 -4.36 -21.56 6.39
CA SER A 180 -3.33 -22.57 6.14
C SER A 180 -1.93 -21.96 6.03
N GLN A 181 -0.90 -22.71 6.43
CA GLN A 181 0.49 -22.28 6.24
C GLN A 181 0.82 -22.03 4.76
N SER A 182 0.26 -22.80 3.83
CA SER A 182 0.44 -22.55 2.39
C SER A 182 -0.08 -21.18 1.95
N HIS A 183 -1.20 -20.73 2.50
CA HIS A 183 -1.77 -19.41 2.21
C HIS A 183 -0.93 -18.29 2.85
N ILE A 184 -0.44 -18.50 4.08
CA ILE A 184 0.52 -17.58 4.73
C ILE A 184 1.80 -17.46 3.89
N SER A 185 2.36 -18.57 3.38
CA SER A 185 3.55 -18.50 2.51
C SER A 185 3.26 -17.60 1.31
N ARG A 186 2.17 -17.85 0.57
CA ARG A 186 1.82 -17.02 -0.59
C ARG A 186 1.60 -15.55 -0.26
N MET A 187 1.04 -15.23 0.91
CA MET A 187 0.95 -13.85 1.38
C MET A 187 2.33 -13.21 1.59
N LEU A 188 3.23 -13.89 2.28
CA LEU A 188 4.59 -13.38 2.53
C LEU A 188 5.40 -13.28 1.23
N ASP A 189 5.37 -14.31 0.38
CA ASP A 189 5.96 -14.32 -0.97
C ASP A 189 5.46 -13.10 -1.80
N THR A 190 4.18 -12.73 -1.67
CA THR A 190 3.57 -11.58 -2.37
C THR A 190 4.13 -10.26 -1.85
N LEU A 191 4.24 -10.09 -0.53
CA LEU A 191 4.78 -8.88 0.08
C LEU A 191 6.27 -8.69 -0.24
N GLU A 192 7.02 -9.79 -0.34
CA GLU A 192 8.46 -9.75 -0.62
C GLU A 192 8.78 -9.56 -2.10
N HIS A 193 8.00 -10.15 -3.01
CA HIS A 193 8.38 -10.26 -4.43
C HIS A 193 7.45 -9.60 -5.44
N LEU A 194 6.20 -9.29 -5.07
CA LEU A 194 5.21 -8.68 -5.96
C LEU A 194 4.88 -7.25 -5.55
N LEU A 195 4.64 -7.00 -4.25
CA LEU A 195 4.32 -5.68 -3.72
C LEU A 195 5.35 -4.58 -4.06
N PRO A 196 6.67 -4.84 -4.09
CA PRO A 196 7.65 -3.81 -4.46
C PRO A 196 7.66 -3.46 -5.96
N ALA A 197 7.00 -4.26 -6.82
CA ALA A 197 6.99 -4.08 -8.27
C ALA A 197 5.61 -3.70 -8.84
N ILE A 198 4.54 -4.36 -8.37
CA ILE A 198 3.17 -4.15 -8.86
C ILE A 198 2.16 -3.77 -7.75
N PRO A 199 2.42 -2.70 -6.96
CA PRO A 199 1.52 -2.27 -5.91
C PRO A 199 0.12 -1.87 -6.41
N GLN A 200 0.00 -1.08 -7.49
CA GLN A 200 -1.32 -0.64 -7.99
C GLN A 200 -2.17 -1.84 -8.44
N THR A 201 -1.58 -2.77 -9.20
CA THR A 201 -2.27 -3.97 -9.66
C THR A 201 -2.73 -4.86 -8.50
N LEU A 202 -1.92 -4.98 -7.43
CA LEU A 202 -2.32 -5.70 -6.21
C LEU A 202 -3.51 -5.03 -5.50
N TYR A 203 -3.51 -3.70 -5.33
CA TYR A 203 -4.61 -2.96 -4.68
C TYR A 203 -5.88 -2.82 -5.55
N ALA A 204 -5.74 -2.86 -6.87
CA ALA A 204 -6.89 -2.95 -7.78
C ALA A 204 -7.73 -4.20 -7.53
N GLY A 205 -7.10 -5.29 -7.06
CA GLY A 205 -7.79 -6.48 -6.57
C GLY A 205 -7.21 -7.80 -7.06
N LEU A 206 -5.93 -7.83 -7.46
CA LEU A 206 -5.30 -9.04 -8.01
C LEU A 206 -5.53 -10.27 -7.11
N GLY A 207 -6.24 -11.25 -7.68
CA GLY A 207 -6.72 -12.41 -6.93
C GLY A 207 -5.64 -13.42 -6.61
N LYS A 208 -5.93 -14.26 -5.61
CA LYS A 208 -5.08 -15.42 -5.23
C LYS A 208 -4.65 -16.26 -6.45
N PRO A 209 -5.52 -16.62 -7.44
CA PRO A 209 -5.10 -17.45 -8.58
C PRO A 209 -4.10 -16.77 -9.52
N GLN A 210 -4.14 -15.45 -9.64
CA GLN A 210 -3.13 -14.68 -10.40
C GLN A 210 -1.82 -14.62 -9.62
N VAL A 211 -1.88 -14.28 -8.32
CA VAL A 211 -0.74 -14.21 -7.41
C VAL A 211 0.02 -15.54 -7.33
N GLU A 212 -0.68 -16.67 -7.18
CA GLU A 212 -0.06 -18.00 -7.13
C GLU A 212 0.67 -18.35 -8.45
N ARG A 213 0.14 -17.92 -9.60
CA ARG A 213 0.79 -18.08 -10.91
C ARG A 213 2.02 -17.19 -11.05
N LEU A 214 1.97 -15.92 -10.63
CA LEU A 214 3.12 -15.01 -10.65
C LEU A 214 4.27 -15.51 -9.77
N ILE A 215 3.99 -15.97 -8.55
CA ILE A 215 5.02 -16.52 -7.64
C ILE A 215 5.63 -17.81 -8.23
N ALA A 216 4.81 -18.65 -8.88
CA ALA A 216 5.31 -19.83 -9.59
C ALA A 216 6.22 -19.44 -10.77
N LEU A 217 5.79 -18.48 -11.60
CA LEU A 217 6.57 -17.95 -12.72
C LEU A 217 7.92 -17.39 -12.23
N ARG A 218 7.92 -16.55 -11.18
CA ARG A 218 9.13 -16.04 -10.53
C ARG A 218 10.07 -17.17 -10.13
N SER A 219 9.56 -18.16 -9.41
CA SER A 219 10.34 -19.28 -8.89
C SER A 219 10.96 -20.14 -10.00
N GLN A 220 10.31 -20.22 -11.16
CA GLN A 220 10.81 -20.94 -12.34
C GLN A 220 11.86 -20.10 -13.08
N ALA A 221 11.58 -18.82 -13.31
CA ALA A 221 12.50 -17.87 -13.94
C ALA A 221 13.80 -17.73 -13.15
N GLU A 222 13.74 -17.64 -11.81
CA GLU A 222 14.90 -17.58 -10.90
C GLU A 222 15.78 -18.83 -11.03
N ARG A 223 15.16 -20.02 -11.05
CA ARG A 223 15.87 -21.30 -11.25
C ARG A 223 16.53 -21.39 -12.62
N THR A 224 15.87 -20.92 -13.67
CA THR A 224 16.43 -20.88 -15.02
C THR A 224 17.57 -19.86 -15.09
N TRP A 225 17.40 -18.66 -14.52
CA TRP A 225 18.43 -17.62 -14.44
C TRP A 225 19.72 -18.13 -13.80
N HIS A 226 19.62 -18.82 -12.66
CA HIS A 226 20.78 -19.37 -11.95
C HIS A 226 21.52 -20.50 -12.68
N ARG A 227 21.01 -21.05 -13.79
CA ARG A 227 21.77 -21.96 -14.66
C ARG A 227 22.81 -21.24 -15.52
N TYR A 228 22.67 -19.92 -15.69
CA TYR A 228 23.45 -19.11 -16.62
C TYR A 228 24.30 -18.07 -15.87
N PRO A 229 25.58 -18.36 -15.56
CA PRO A 229 26.45 -17.47 -14.79
C PRO A 229 26.93 -16.23 -15.55
N THR A 230 26.35 -15.95 -16.73
CA THR A 230 26.67 -14.80 -17.60
C THR A 230 25.90 -13.53 -17.27
N ALA A 231 24.90 -13.59 -16.38
CA ALA A 231 24.10 -12.43 -16.00
C ALA A 231 24.93 -11.37 -15.25
N THR A 232 24.92 -10.13 -15.76
CA THR A 232 25.57 -8.96 -15.12
C THR A 232 24.70 -8.28 -14.06
N VAL A 233 23.41 -8.63 -13.99
CA VAL A 233 22.39 -8.01 -13.12
C VAL A 233 21.86 -9.07 -12.15
N ALA A 234 21.48 -8.68 -10.93
CA ALA A 234 20.86 -9.61 -9.99
C ALA A 234 19.43 -9.98 -10.45
N PHE A 235 19.03 -11.25 -10.28
CA PHE A 235 17.68 -11.70 -10.66
C PHE A 235 16.57 -10.86 -10.02
N VAL A 236 16.76 -10.42 -8.77
CA VAL A 236 15.77 -9.60 -8.04
C VAL A 236 15.57 -8.24 -8.72
N GLU A 237 16.65 -7.54 -9.08
CA GLU A 237 16.58 -6.25 -9.80
C GLU A 237 15.90 -6.43 -11.16
N PHE A 238 16.31 -7.46 -11.91
CA PHE A 238 15.71 -7.83 -13.18
C PHE A 238 14.20 -8.13 -13.07
N TRP A 239 13.80 -8.90 -12.07
CA TRP A 239 12.40 -9.26 -11.81
C TRP A 239 11.54 -8.05 -11.48
N LEU A 240 12.01 -7.20 -10.56
CA LEU A 240 11.28 -6.00 -10.13
C LEU A 240 11.11 -5.01 -11.28
N ASP A 241 12.17 -4.74 -12.05
CA ASP A 241 12.13 -3.83 -13.19
C ASP A 241 11.27 -4.37 -14.36
N THR A 242 11.27 -5.69 -14.59
CA THR A 242 10.40 -6.31 -15.60
C THR A 242 8.94 -6.24 -15.21
N LEU A 243 8.62 -6.60 -13.97
CA LEU A 243 7.24 -6.65 -13.50
C LEU A 243 6.65 -5.25 -13.27
N GLY A 244 7.48 -4.26 -12.90
CA GLY A 244 7.05 -2.86 -12.70
C GLY A 244 6.50 -2.17 -13.95
N ASN A 245 6.87 -2.64 -15.15
CA ASN A 245 6.25 -2.17 -16.41
C ASN A 245 4.75 -2.48 -16.49
N PHE A 246 4.23 -3.40 -15.68
CA PHE A 246 2.84 -3.87 -15.66
C PHE A 246 2.01 -3.33 -14.47
N ASP A 247 2.47 -2.26 -13.81
CA ASP A 247 1.72 -1.59 -12.72
C ASP A 247 0.95 -0.33 -13.17
N ALA A 248 1.18 0.14 -14.39
CA ALA A 248 0.61 1.40 -14.89
C ALA A 248 -0.89 1.32 -15.22
N ASP A 249 -1.36 0.17 -15.70
CA ASP A 249 -2.78 -0.12 -15.96
C ASP A 249 -3.19 -1.45 -15.31
N PRO A 250 -3.78 -1.40 -14.09
CA PRO A 250 -4.24 -2.59 -13.39
C PRO A 250 -5.32 -3.42 -14.10
N GLU A 251 -6.12 -2.80 -14.98
CA GLU A 251 -7.21 -3.48 -15.68
C GLU A 251 -6.70 -4.27 -16.89
N SER A 252 -5.51 -3.91 -17.42
CA SER A 252 -4.84 -4.63 -18.50
C SER A 252 -3.94 -5.78 -18.03
N PHE A 253 -4.10 -6.26 -16.78
CA PHE A 253 -3.25 -7.32 -16.24
C PHE A 253 -3.36 -8.63 -17.04
N ASP A 254 -2.27 -8.98 -17.73
CA ASP A 254 -2.14 -10.23 -18.49
C ASP A 254 -0.86 -10.97 -18.09
N LEU A 255 -1.02 -12.20 -17.62
CA LEU A 255 0.08 -13.07 -17.22
C LEU A 255 0.91 -13.55 -18.42
N GLU A 256 0.28 -13.72 -19.59
CA GLU A 256 0.97 -14.23 -20.78
C GLU A 256 1.94 -13.17 -21.31
N GLN A 257 1.51 -11.90 -21.36
CA GLN A 257 2.37 -10.75 -21.69
C GLN A 257 3.53 -10.58 -20.70
N ILE A 258 3.28 -10.75 -19.39
CA ILE A 258 4.35 -10.73 -18.37
C ILE A 258 5.36 -11.86 -18.61
N GLN A 259 4.89 -13.06 -18.95
CA GLN A 259 5.76 -14.21 -19.24
C GLN A 259 6.59 -13.99 -20.51
N ASP A 260 5.99 -13.44 -21.57
CA ASP A 260 6.66 -13.20 -22.85
C ASP A 260 7.72 -12.08 -22.73
N GLU A 261 7.43 -10.96 -22.07
CA GLU A 261 8.41 -9.89 -21.79
C GLU A 261 9.55 -10.40 -20.91
N LEU A 262 9.24 -11.17 -19.86
CA LEU A 262 10.24 -11.80 -19.00
C LEU A 262 11.17 -12.71 -19.82
N LEU A 263 10.63 -13.55 -20.70
CA LEU A 263 11.40 -14.42 -21.58
C LEU A 263 12.23 -13.62 -22.59
N GLU A 264 11.69 -12.56 -23.20
CA GLU A 264 12.44 -11.72 -24.14
C GLU A 264 13.61 -11.03 -23.44
N ARG A 265 13.40 -10.42 -22.27
CA ARG A 265 14.48 -9.76 -21.52
C ARG A 265 15.51 -10.77 -20.99
N MET A 266 15.08 -11.93 -20.49
CA MET A 266 16.00 -13.03 -20.14
C MET A 266 16.83 -13.48 -21.35
N SER A 267 16.24 -13.57 -22.55
CA SER A 267 16.96 -13.97 -23.76
C SER A 267 18.14 -13.04 -24.07
N ARG A 268 17.91 -11.72 -23.94
CA ARG A 268 18.91 -10.67 -24.16
C ARG A 268 20.02 -10.69 -23.11
N LEU A 269 19.69 -10.90 -21.83
CA LEU A 269 20.65 -10.84 -20.72
C LEU A 269 21.44 -12.15 -20.52
N LEU A 270 20.85 -13.30 -20.80
CA LEU A 270 21.48 -14.62 -20.63
C LEU A 270 22.18 -15.13 -21.91
N GLY A 271 21.97 -14.46 -23.05
CA GLY A 271 22.51 -14.86 -24.36
C GLY A 271 21.89 -16.14 -24.92
N GLN A 272 20.69 -16.51 -24.45
CA GLN A 272 19.98 -17.73 -24.85
C GLN A 272 18.80 -17.40 -25.75
N SER A 273 18.44 -18.31 -26.66
CA SER A 273 17.25 -18.11 -27.50
C SER A 273 15.96 -18.16 -26.68
N TYR A 274 14.98 -17.31 -27.03
CA TYR A 274 13.63 -17.31 -26.45
C TYR A 274 13.03 -18.71 -26.32
N ARG A 275 13.10 -19.51 -27.40
CA ARG A 275 12.54 -20.87 -27.45
C ARG A 275 13.19 -21.82 -26.44
N MET A 276 14.49 -21.71 -26.20
CA MET A 276 15.17 -22.53 -25.19
C MET A 276 14.71 -22.16 -23.78
N LEU A 277 14.67 -20.87 -23.46
CA LEU A 277 14.20 -20.40 -22.15
C LEU A 277 12.72 -20.75 -21.89
N ALA A 278 11.87 -20.63 -22.91
CA ALA A 278 10.45 -21.01 -22.84
C ALA A 278 10.27 -22.52 -22.57
N LEU A 279 11.06 -23.37 -23.25
CA LEU A 279 11.08 -24.81 -22.99
C LEU A 279 11.57 -25.13 -21.57
N GLU A 280 12.61 -24.47 -21.08
CA GLU A 280 13.13 -24.69 -19.72
C GLU A 280 12.14 -24.27 -18.63
N LEU A 281 11.47 -23.12 -18.78
CA LEU A 281 10.38 -22.70 -17.92
C LEU A 281 9.26 -23.75 -17.92
N SER A 282 8.85 -24.23 -19.10
CA SER A 282 7.82 -25.26 -19.27
C SER A 282 8.18 -26.62 -18.64
N ASP A 283 9.43 -27.09 -18.76
CA ASP A 283 9.85 -28.37 -18.18
C ASP A 283 9.99 -28.32 -16.66
N THR A 284 10.32 -27.16 -16.07
CA THR A 284 10.27 -27.00 -14.60
C THR A 284 8.85 -27.14 -14.04
N GLN A 285 7.82 -26.85 -14.84
CA GLN A 285 6.41 -27.07 -14.52
C GLN A 285 6.09 -28.58 -14.37
N ARG A 286 6.72 -29.44 -15.18
CA ARG A 286 6.58 -30.91 -15.12
C ARG A 286 7.33 -31.52 -13.93
N VAL A 287 8.54 -31.03 -13.61
CA VAL A 287 9.31 -31.55 -12.46
C VAL A 287 8.63 -31.25 -11.11
N VAL A 288 7.84 -30.18 -11.03
CA VAL A 288 7.00 -29.87 -9.85
C VAL A 288 5.68 -30.66 -9.85
N SER A 289 5.32 -31.30 -10.97
CA SER A 289 4.03 -31.98 -11.18
C SER A 289 4.18 -33.42 -11.68
N THR A 290 4.79 -34.30 -10.88
CA THR A 290 4.78 -35.75 -11.13
C THR A 290 4.20 -36.54 -9.95
N PRO A 291 3.10 -37.28 -10.14
CA PRO A 291 2.74 -38.41 -9.27
C PRO A 291 3.78 -39.51 -9.43
N GLY A 292 4.01 -40.29 -8.36
CA GLY A 292 5.11 -41.27 -8.32
C GLY A 292 5.03 -42.34 -9.41
N VAL A 293 6.11 -42.47 -10.19
CA VAL A 293 6.33 -43.61 -11.08
C VAL A 293 7.24 -44.60 -10.38
N VAL A 294 6.70 -45.80 -10.15
CA VAL A 294 7.43 -46.95 -9.60
C VAL A 294 8.47 -47.42 -10.63
N VAL A 295 9.75 -47.41 -10.26
CA VAL A 295 10.80 -48.14 -11.00
C VAL A 295 11.12 -49.41 -10.25
N THR A 296 10.61 -50.53 -10.75
CA THR A 296 11.00 -51.87 -10.32
C THR A 296 12.40 -52.19 -10.83
N THR A 297 13.30 -52.62 -9.94
CA THR A 297 14.51 -53.37 -10.30
C THR A 297 14.45 -54.75 -9.65
N PRO A 298 14.67 -55.85 -10.39
CA PRO A 298 14.56 -57.21 -9.86
C PRO A 298 15.77 -57.55 -8.98
N SER A 299 15.53 -58.34 -7.93
CA SER A 299 16.58 -58.84 -7.04
C SER A 299 16.40 -60.35 -6.89
N GLU A 300 17.37 -61.12 -7.38
CA GLU A 300 17.42 -62.58 -7.23
C GLU A 300 18.68 -62.98 -6.45
N ASN A 301 18.46 -63.77 -5.39
CA ASN A 301 19.32 -64.85 -4.89
C ASN A 301 20.73 -64.46 -4.33
N SER A 302 21.16 -64.88 -3.14
CA SER A 302 20.99 -66.20 -2.52
C SER A 302 21.31 -66.25 -1.01
N HIS A 303 20.51 -67.04 -0.28
CA HIS A 303 20.80 -67.83 0.96
C HIS A 303 21.39 -67.14 2.23
N LEU A 304 20.77 -67.18 3.44
CA LEU A 304 20.26 -68.30 4.30
C LEU A 304 21.36 -69.05 5.10
N PRO A 305 21.06 -69.77 6.22
CA PRO A 305 19.80 -69.91 7.00
C PRO A 305 19.98 -69.57 8.52
N ASN A 306 18.95 -69.52 9.40
CA ASN A 306 18.29 -70.61 10.17
C ASN A 306 17.48 -69.94 11.33
N VAL A 307 16.54 -70.51 12.11
CA VAL A 307 15.62 -71.69 12.04
C VAL A 307 14.52 -71.53 13.14
N ASP A 308 13.54 -72.44 13.23
CA ASP A 308 12.43 -72.58 14.23
C ASP A 308 11.40 -71.42 14.32
N GLU A 309 10.07 -71.56 14.21
CA GLU A 309 9.04 -72.63 14.32
C GLU A 309 8.18 -72.59 15.62
N THR A 310 6.85 -72.75 15.43
CA THR A 310 5.76 -73.06 16.40
C THR A 310 5.23 -72.02 17.42
N ALA A 311 4.05 -71.47 17.06
CA ALA A 311 2.74 -71.64 17.72
C ALA A 311 2.50 -71.29 19.22
N ALA A 312 1.58 -70.33 19.48
CA ALA A 312 0.34 -70.47 20.29
C ALA A 312 -0.45 -69.14 20.42
N GLY A 313 -1.79 -69.19 20.52
CA GLY A 313 -2.65 -68.07 21.00
C GLY A 313 -3.03 -68.27 22.49
N PRO A 314 -4.13 -67.68 23.05
CA PRO A 314 -5.18 -66.83 22.43
C PRO A 314 -5.67 -65.62 23.33
N SER A 315 -6.86 -65.05 23.01
CA SER A 315 -7.76 -64.19 23.84
C SER A 315 -7.41 -62.70 24.07
N ALA A 316 -8.36 -61.77 24.35
CA ALA A 316 -9.82 -61.62 24.07
C ALA A 316 -10.33 -60.22 24.54
N SER A 317 -11.53 -59.79 24.08
CA SER A 317 -12.37 -58.67 24.60
C SER A 317 -11.89 -57.22 24.34
N GLU A 318 -12.60 -56.39 23.54
CA GLU A 318 -13.80 -55.55 23.84
C GLU A 318 -13.45 -54.24 24.63
N SER A 319 -14.04 -53.04 24.39
CA SER A 319 -15.40 -52.71 23.91
C SER A 319 -15.48 -51.41 23.05
N ARG A 320 -16.62 -51.22 22.38
CA ARG A 320 -17.05 -49.99 21.64
C ARG A 320 -17.83 -49.01 22.56
N PRO A 321 -18.18 -47.80 22.10
CA PRO A 321 -19.62 -47.50 21.94
C PRO A 321 -20.01 -46.74 20.64
N GLN A 322 -21.33 -46.73 20.35
CA GLN A 322 -22.01 -46.09 19.21
C GLN A 322 -22.68 -44.76 19.58
N SER A 323 -23.04 -43.94 18.58
CA SER A 323 -24.29 -43.12 18.46
C SER A 323 -24.09 -42.00 17.40
N THR A 324 -25.05 -41.50 16.60
CA THR A 324 -26.29 -42.05 15.96
C THR A 324 -26.65 -41.10 14.79
N GLU A 325 -27.40 -41.55 13.77
CA GLU A 325 -27.97 -40.68 12.73
C GLU A 325 -29.25 -39.96 13.20
N THR A 326 -29.59 -38.81 12.59
CA THR A 326 -30.97 -38.28 12.49
C THR A 326 -31.18 -37.60 11.13
N ARG A 327 -32.41 -37.65 10.62
CA ARG A 327 -32.84 -37.40 9.22
C ARG A 327 -33.99 -36.39 9.15
N SER A 328 -34.02 -35.55 8.11
CA SER A 328 -35.18 -34.87 7.46
C SER A 328 -34.64 -34.16 6.19
N GLN A 329 -34.92 -34.52 4.94
CA GLN A 329 -36.17 -34.61 4.14
C GLN A 329 -36.75 -33.27 3.61
N THR A 330 -36.88 -33.28 2.27
CA THR A 330 -37.30 -32.28 1.26
C THR A 330 -38.79 -31.94 1.27
N GLU A 331 -39.19 -30.79 0.71
CA GLU A 331 -40.28 -30.61 -0.29
C GLU A 331 -40.20 -29.19 -0.92
N ILE A 332 -40.02 -29.07 -2.25
CA ILE A 332 -40.98 -28.66 -3.30
C ILE A 332 -41.27 -27.14 -3.39
N GLY A 333 -41.11 -26.57 -4.60
CA GLY A 333 -41.66 -25.26 -4.99
C GLY A 333 -42.63 -25.40 -6.18
N PRO A 334 -43.05 -24.30 -6.82
CA PRO A 334 -43.55 -24.36 -8.20
C PRO A 334 -42.87 -23.36 -9.15
N GLU A 335 -42.74 -23.77 -10.42
CA GLU A 335 -42.36 -22.93 -11.57
C GLU A 335 -43.53 -22.08 -12.05
N GLU A 336 -43.28 -20.93 -12.69
CA GLU A 336 -44.20 -20.41 -13.71
C GLU A 336 -43.48 -19.63 -14.84
N LEU A 337 -43.35 -20.31 -15.98
CA LEU A 337 -43.43 -19.88 -17.40
C LEU A 337 -42.88 -18.52 -17.92
N LEU A 338 -42.24 -18.64 -19.09
CA LEU A 338 -41.66 -17.58 -19.92
C LEU A 338 -42.69 -16.88 -20.85
N THR A 339 -42.59 -15.55 -21.03
CA THR A 339 -42.49 -14.87 -22.35
C THR A 339 -42.23 -13.35 -22.19
N PRO A 340 -41.65 -12.65 -23.20
CA PRO A 340 -41.11 -11.28 -23.06
C PRO A 340 -42.11 -10.18 -23.49
N PRO A 341 -41.85 -8.88 -23.21
CA PRO A 341 -41.26 -8.06 -24.29
C PRO A 341 -40.35 -6.87 -23.85
N GLU A 342 -39.75 -6.27 -24.89
CA GLU A 342 -39.41 -4.85 -25.08
C GLU A 342 -38.19 -4.19 -24.39
N THR A 343 -37.25 -3.87 -25.28
CA THR A 343 -36.12 -2.95 -25.15
C THR A 343 -36.50 -1.54 -24.69
N ASN A 344 -35.77 -1.02 -23.71
CA ASN A 344 -35.51 0.42 -23.61
C ASN A 344 -34.02 0.65 -23.33
N ILE A 345 -33.32 1.19 -24.33
CA ILE A 345 -31.91 1.56 -24.23
C ILE A 345 -31.85 2.97 -23.64
N VAL A 346 -31.40 3.08 -22.39
CA VAL A 346 -30.91 4.34 -21.83
C VAL A 346 -29.48 4.09 -21.38
N SER A 347 -28.54 4.82 -21.97
CA SER A 347 -27.11 4.69 -21.67
C SER A 347 -26.82 5.02 -20.21
N ALA A 348 -26.62 3.98 -19.40
CA ALA A 348 -25.99 4.14 -18.09
C ALA A 348 -24.53 4.53 -18.31
N VAL A 349 -24.14 5.71 -17.80
CA VAL A 349 -22.73 6.11 -17.72
C VAL A 349 -22.06 5.16 -16.73
N SER A 350 -21.02 4.45 -17.19
CA SER A 350 -20.24 3.56 -16.33
C SER A 350 -19.67 4.32 -15.13
N PRO A 351 -19.65 3.75 -13.92
CA PRO A 351 -19.03 4.39 -12.77
C PRO A 351 -17.52 4.60 -13.01
N PRO A 352 -16.92 5.67 -12.46
CA PRO A 352 -15.49 5.93 -12.63
C PRO A 352 -14.65 4.79 -12.04
N SER A 353 -13.53 4.50 -12.71
CA SER A 353 -12.63 3.41 -12.33
C SER A 353 -12.15 3.55 -10.89
N ARG A 354 -11.90 2.41 -10.25
CA ARG A 354 -11.34 2.28 -8.89
C ARG A 354 -10.10 3.16 -8.67
N VAL A 355 -9.31 3.38 -9.72
CA VAL A 355 -8.10 4.23 -9.72
C VAL A 355 -8.43 5.73 -9.74
N GLN A 356 -9.49 6.15 -10.43
CA GLN A 356 -9.91 7.56 -10.46
C GLN A 356 -10.39 8.02 -9.08
N GLN A 357 -11.14 7.18 -8.37
CA GLN A 357 -11.60 7.45 -7.01
C GLN A 357 -10.44 7.59 -6.00
N ILE A 358 -9.32 6.88 -6.22
CA ILE A 358 -8.10 7.02 -5.40
C ILE A 358 -7.41 8.36 -5.69
N ARG A 359 -7.26 8.74 -6.97
CA ARG A 359 -6.64 10.01 -7.37
C ARG A 359 -7.46 11.20 -6.87
N GLU A 360 -8.78 11.18 -7.06
CA GLU A 360 -9.70 12.21 -6.55
C GLU A 360 -9.67 12.35 -5.02
N HIS A 361 -9.46 11.26 -4.26
CA HIS A 361 -9.37 11.33 -2.80
C HIS A 361 -8.07 12.00 -2.33
N ILE A 362 -6.94 11.66 -2.98
CA ILE A 362 -5.64 12.28 -2.72
C ILE A 362 -5.70 13.78 -3.03
N ASP A 363 -6.22 14.15 -4.21
CA ASP A 363 -6.37 15.55 -4.61
C ASP A 363 -7.30 16.32 -3.64
N ARG A 364 -8.38 15.68 -3.16
CA ARG A 364 -9.33 16.31 -2.23
C ARG A 364 -8.79 16.47 -0.81
N GLU A 365 -8.04 15.51 -0.26
CA GLU A 365 -7.43 15.65 1.06
C GLU A 365 -6.29 16.68 1.08
N ILE A 366 -5.56 16.84 -0.03
CA ILE A 366 -4.53 17.88 -0.19
C ILE A 366 -5.15 19.28 -0.36
N SER A 367 -6.35 19.40 -0.93
CA SER A 367 -6.96 20.69 -1.27
C SER A 367 -7.73 21.39 -0.13
N THR A 368 -7.90 20.76 1.04
CA THR A 368 -8.75 21.28 2.14
C THR A 368 -8.03 22.17 3.17
N GLU A 369 -7.18 23.11 2.75
CA GLU A 369 -6.93 24.33 3.56
C GLU A 369 -6.30 25.50 2.78
N ALA A 370 -7.12 26.31 2.09
CA ALA A 370 -6.92 27.78 1.92
C ALA A 370 -8.05 28.39 1.08
N ALA A 371 -8.83 29.32 1.65
CA ALA A 371 -9.66 30.24 0.87
C ALA A 371 -8.78 31.39 0.34
N PRO A 372 -9.05 31.94 -0.87
CA PRO A 372 -8.08 32.80 -1.55
C PRO A 372 -8.11 34.24 -1.03
N SER A 373 -6.92 34.79 -0.80
CA SER A 373 -6.66 36.22 -0.86
C SER A 373 -5.70 36.49 -2.02
N PHE A 374 -6.16 37.24 -3.02
CA PHE A 374 -5.33 37.71 -4.12
C PHE A 374 -4.25 38.69 -3.60
N GLU A 375 -2.98 38.37 -3.80
CA GLU A 375 -1.95 39.24 -4.41
C GLU A 375 -0.55 38.58 -4.35
N GLY A 376 0.15 38.51 -5.49
CA GLY A 376 1.60 38.32 -5.52
C GLY A 376 2.17 36.89 -5.58
N SER A 377 2.04 36.23 -6.74
CA SER A 377 3.08 35.32 -7.31
C SER A 377 3.89 34.45 -6.32
N THR A 378 3.24 33.57 -5.54
CA THR A 378 3.96 32.49 -4.85
C THR A 378 3.92 31.21 -5.69
N THR A 379 5.09 30.71 -6.07
CA THR A 379 5.24 29.41 -6.73
C THR A 379 5.17 28.28 -5.71
N ASP A 380 4.03 28.16 -5.02
CA ASP A 380 3.77 27.05 -4.08
C ASP A 380 3.26 25.79 -4.81
N ASP A 381 2.62 25.96 -5.97
CA ASP A 381 2.22 24.84 -6.83
C ASP A 381 3.37 24.40 -7.74
N ILE A 382 4.01 23.30 -7.37
CA ILE A 382 5.06 22.64 -8.14
C ILE A 382 4.50 21.96 -9.40
N TRP A 383 3.29 21.41 -9.36
CA TRP A 383 2.82 20.36 -10.27
C TRP A 383 1.89 20.84 -11.39
N THR A 384 0.99 21.78 -11.10
CA THR A 384 -0.02 22.27 -12.04
C THR A 384 0.60 23.22 -13.04
N ILE A 385 0.45 22.93 -14.33
CA ILE A 385 0.86 23.84 -15.41
C ILE A 385 -0.42 24.50 -15.90
N ALA A 386 -0.50 25.83 -15.79
CA ALA A 386 -1.63 26.58 -16.33
C ALA A 386 -1.68 26.40 -17.87
N PRO A 387 -2.85 26.28 -18.49
CA PRO A 387 -2.95 26.14 -19.96
C PRO A 387 -2.25 27.28 -20.71
N GLU A 388 -2.23 28.48 -20.12
CA GLU A 388 -1.54 29.68 -20.61
C GLU A 388 0.00 29.60 -20.57
N LEU A 389 0.57 28.54 -20.00
CA LEU A 389 2.01 28.26 -19.98
C LEU A 389 2.36 26.98 -20.75
N ASP A 390 1.38 26.23 -21.26
CA ASP A 390 1.57 24.88 -21.82
C ASP A 390 1.95 24.88 -23.31
N THR A 391 2.79 25.85 -23.71
CA THR A 391 3.40 25.92 -25.06
C THR A 391 4.92 25.88 -24.95
N PRO A 392 5.64 25.31 -25.94
CA PRO A 392 7.09 25.17 -25.85
C PRO A 392 7.84 26.49 -25.59
N GLU A 393 7.37 27.59 -26.18
CA GLU A 393 7.96 28.93 -26.04
C GLU A 393 7.76 29.49 -24.63
N GLN A 394 6.56 29.35 -24.06
CA GLN A 394 6.25 29.83 -22.72
C GLN A 394 6.93 28.97 -21.64
N LEU A 395 7.01 27.65 -21.84
CA LEU A 395 7.76 26.75 -20.97
C LEU A 395 9.25 27.11 -20.94
N ARG A 396 9.87 27.36 -22.11
CA ARG A 396 11.28 27.81 -22.18
C ARG A 396 11.52 29.11 -21.42
N LEU A 397 10.65 30.11 -21.58
CA LEU A 397 10.73 31.38 -20.84
C LEU A 397 10.59 31.19 -19.33
N ALA A 398 9.64 30.35 -18.89
CA ALA A 398 9.43 30.06 -17.47
C ALA A 398 10.60 29.28 -16.84
N ILE A 399 11.17 28.31 -17.57
CA ILE A 399 12.37 27.56 -17.15
C ILE A 399 13.58 28.50 -17.03
N ALA A 400 13.78 29.40 -18.00
CA ALA A 400 14.86 30.38 -17.97
C ALA A 400 14.73 31.37 -16.80
N GLY A 401 13.50 31.82 -16.50
CA GLY A 401 13.21 32.63 -15.32
C GLY A 401 13.59 31.94 -14.02
N LEU A 402 13.18 30.68 -13.83
CA LEU A 402 13.53 29.89 -12.64
C LEU A 402 15.05 29.66 -12.54
N ALA A 403 15.72 29.36 -13.65
CA ALA A 403 17.18 29.24 -13.69
C ALA A 403 17.87 30.55 -13.27
N ARG A 404 17.38 31.70 -13.75
CA ARG A 404 17.89 33.03 -13.40
C ARG A 404 17.66 33.36 -11.92
N GLU A 405 16.53 32.97 -11.34
CA GLU A 405 16.27 33.13 -9.91
C GLU A 405 17.20 32.26 -9.04
N MET A 406 17.55 31.05 -9.49
CA MET A 406 18.56 30.22 -8.83
C MET A 406 19.95 30.85 -8.95
N ALA A 407 20.33 31.36 -10.13
CA ALA A 407 21.59 32.08 -10.33
C ALA A 407 21.65 33.41 -9.56
N ALA A 408 20.51 34.07 -9.32
CA ALA A 408 20.42 35.26 -8.47
C ALA A 408 20.81 34.97 -7.01
N TYR A 409 20.43 33.81 -6.47
CA TYR A 409 20.86 33.36 -5.13
C TYR A 409 22.37 33.09 -5.06
N ALA A 410 22.98 32.62 -6.15
CA ALA A 410 24.42 32.52 -6.30
C ALA A 410 25.13 33.88 -6.46
N GLY A 411 24.39 34.99 -6.65
CA GLY A 411 24.93 36.33 -6.88
C GLY A 411 25.19 36.69 -8.35
N HIS A 412 24.88 35.79 -9.28
CA HIS A 412 25.22 35.92 -10.71
C HIS A 412 23.99 35.69 -11.62
N PRO A 413 22.89 36.46 -11.50
CA PRO A 413 21.71 36.28 -12.37
C PRO A 413 22.05 36.45 -13.85
N GLU A 414 23.03 37.31 -14.15
CA GLU A 414 23.54 37.61 -15.50
C GLU A 414 24.30 36.45 -16.17
N SER A 415 24.51 35.31 -15.48
CA SER A 415 25.09 34.10 -16.08
C SER A 415 24.06 33.31 -16.89
N VAL A 416 22.75 33.53 -16.69
CA VAL A 416 21.67 32.81 -17.38
C VAL A 416 21.22 33.61 -18.60
N VAL A 417 21.50 33.08 -19.80
CA VAL A 417 21.15 33.69 -21.08
C VAL A 417 19.97 32.95 -21.69
N ASP A 418 18.89 33.67 -22.01
CA ASP A 418 17.69 33.09 -22.61
C ASP A 418 17.99 32.52 -24.02
N GLN A 419 17.41 31.35 -24.33
CA GLN A 419 17.62 30.63 -25.58
C GLN A 419 16.27 30.18 -26.18
N PRO A 420 16.08 30.26 -27.51
CA PRO A 420 14.88 29.75 -28.15
C PRO A 420 14.85 28.20 -28.25
N HIS A 421 15.96 27.53 -27.93
CA HIS A 421 16.14 26.08 -28.08
C HIS A 421 16.47 25.38 -26.74
N GLY A 422 16.44 24.05 -26.75
CA GLY A 422 16.72 23.23 -25.56
C GLY A 422 15.72 23.52 -24.43
N LEU A 423 16.23 23.64 -23.20
CA LEU A 423 15.43 23.98 -22.02
C LEU A 423 15.04 25.46 -21.92
N GLY A 424 15.47 26.32 -22.84
CA GLY A 424 15.14 27.75 -22.83
C GLY A 424 16.23 28.68 -22.29
N PHE A 425 17.36 28.14 -21.82
CA PHE A 425 18.49 28.93 -21.35
C PHE A 425 19.84 28.26 -21.65
N ALA A 426 20.91 29.06 -21.59
CA ALA A 426 22.30 28.63 -21.54
C ALA A 426 23.03 29.36 -20.40
N LEU A 427 24.25 28.92 -20.07
CA LEU A 427 25.10 29.54 -19.06
C LEU A 427 26.31 30.22 -19.72
N ASP A 428 26.50 31.51 -19.46
CA ASP A 428 27.68 32.27 -19.84
C ASP A 428 28.80 32.02 -18.80
N MET A 429 29.67 31.05 -19.11
CA MET A 429 30.77 30.64 -18.24
C MET A 429 31.81 31.73 -17.98
N GLU A 430 31.89 32.78 -18.82
CA GLU A 430 32.79 33.92 -18.58
C GLU A 430 32.32 34.81 -17.42
N ARG A 431 31.04 34.70 -17.03
CA ARG A 431 30.39 35.47 -15.95
C ARG A 431 30.22 34.68 -14.65
N VAL A 432 30.61 33.42 -14.61
CA VAL A 432 30.46 32.54 -13.44
C VAL A 432 31.70 32.65 -12.56
N ASP A 433 31.57 33.31 -11.41
CA ASP A 433 32.58 33.23 -10.35
C ASP A 433 32.30 32.01 -9.44
N LEU A 434 33.18 31.02 -9.50
CA LEU A 434 33.13 29.80 -8.68
C LEU A 434 33.83 29.96 -7.32
N ALA A 435 34.18 31.17 -6.89
CA ALA A 435 34.87 31.44 -5.63
C ALA A 435 34.07 31.07 -4.37
N THR A 436 32.75 30.83 -4.46
CA THR A 436 31.91 30.45 -3.30
C THR A 436 31.30 29.04 -3.44
N PRO A 437 31.23 28.25 -2.34
CA PRO A 437 30.50 26.98 -2.28
C PRO A 437 29.07 27.03 -2.85
N ARG A 438 28.37 28.15 -2.62
CA ARG A 438 27.03 28.41 -3.14
C ARG A 438 27.00 28.57 -4.65
N SER A 439 27.85 29.45 -5.20
CA SER A 439 27.90 29.69 -6.65
C SER A 439 28.29 28.41 -7.39
N THR A 440 29.28 27.68 -6.88
CA THR A 440 29.69 26.38 -7.44
C THR A 440 28.56 25.37 -7.39
N GLY A 441 27.85 25.23 -6.27
CA GLY A 441 26.71 24.31 -6.16
C GLY A 441 25.58 24.62 -7.15
N VAL A 442 25.14 25.88 -7.22
CA VAL A 442 24.07 26.31 -8.12
C VAL A 442 24.46 26.14 -9.59
N HIS A 443 25.64 26.59 -10.01
CA HIS A 443 26.06 26.47 -11.40
C HIS A 443 26.35 25.03 -11.82
N LEU A 444 26.91 24.19 -10.93
CA LEU A 444 27.07 22.74 -11.17
C LEU A 444 25.71 22.06 -11.44
N LEU A 445 24.67 22.42 -10.69
CA LEU A 445 23.32 21.91 -10.87
C LEU A 445 22.68 22.37 -12.18
N LEU A 446 22.80 23.66 -12.53
CA LEU A 446 22.29 24.19 -13.80
C LEU A 446 23.03 23.57 -15.00
N LEU A 447 24.36 23.37 -14.90
CA LEU A 447 25.16 22.66 -15.92
C LEU A 447 24.74 21.19 -16.07
N ALA A 448 24.40 20.52 -14.96
CA ALA A 448 23.91 19.14 -14.99
C ALA A 448 22.51 19.04 -15.66
N LEU A 449 21.61 19.99 -15.39
CA LEU A 449 20.31 20.07 -16.07
C LEU A 449 20.43 20.31 -17.58
N LEU A 450 21.40 21.13 -17.99
CA LEU A 450 21.73 21.36 -19.40
C LEU A 450 22.51 20.21 -20.05
N ARG A 451 22.89 19.17 -19.29
CA ARG A 451 23.81 18.09 -19.72
C ARG A 451 25.16 18.59 -20.26
N ALA A 452 25.58 19.79 -19.88
CA ALA A 452 26.84 20.41 -20.33
C ALA A 452 28.11 19.68 -19.82
N GLN A 453 27.94 18.70 -18.93
CA GLN A 453 29.01 17.84 -18.40
C GLN A 453 29.13 16.51 -19.18
N ASP A 454 28.32 16.27 -20.21
CA ASP A 454 28.27 14.98 -20.91
C ASP A 454 29.47 14.69 -21.82
N ASP A 455 30.36 15.66 -22.02
CA ASP A 455 31.65 15.51 -22.70
C ASP A 455 32.86 15.40 -21.74
N VAL A 456 32.65 15.56 -20.42
CA VAL A 456 33.71 15.55 -19.39
C VAL A 456 34.11 14.11 -19.01
N ASN A 457 35.36 13.87 -18.63
CA ASN A 457 35.88 12.52 -18.34
C ASN A 457 35.08 11.81 -17.22
N TRP A 458 34.92 10.49 -17.34
CA TRP A 458 34.12 9.66 -16.43
C TRP A 458 34.60 9.70 -14.97
N GLU A 459 35.92 9.80 -14.75
CA GLU A 459 36.49 9.90 -13.39
C GLU A 459 36.00 11.14 -12.64
N ASP A 460 35.88 12.28 -13.33
CA ASP A 460 35.37 13.53 -12.74
C ASP A 460 33.85 13.44 -12.46
N ARG A 461 33.11 12.70 -13.31
CA ARG A 461 31.66 12.46 -13.12
C ARG A 461 31.34 11.61 -11.90
N LYS A 462 32.25 10.75 -11.40
CA LYS A 462 31.99 9.90 -10.22
C LYS A 462 31.64 10.68 -8.96
N GLN A 463 32.09 11.93 -8.85
CA GLN A 463 31.80 12.80 -7.71
C GLN A 463 30.49 13.59 -7.85
N LEU A 464 29.95 13.71 -9.08
CA LEU A 464 28.77 14.50 -9.39
C LEU A 464 27.51 14.06 -8.63
N PRO A 465 27.20 12.74 -8.45
CA PRO A 465 26.04 12.31 -7.68
C PRO A 465 26.16 12.68 -6.20
N SER A 466 27.34 12.53 -5.60
CA SER A 466 27.60 12.88 -4.21
C SER A 466 27.54 14.40 -3.99
N ALA A 467 28.03 15.19 -4.95
CA ALA A 467 27.96 16.64 -4.93
C ALA A 467 26.51 17.15 -5.04
N LEU A 468 25.76 16.69 -6.04
CA LEU A 468 24.39 17.14 -6.31
C LEU A 468 23.38 16.53 -5.33
N PHE A 469 23.23 15.21 -5.31
CA PHE A 469 22.19 14.56 -4.49
C PHE A 469 22.58 14.49 -3.02
N GLY A 470 23.85 14.22 -2.70
CA GLY A 470 24.33 14.11 -1.33
C GLY A 470 24.43 15.46 -0.61
N GLN A 471 25.21 16.39 -1.14
CA GLN A 471 25.51 17.65 -0.45
C GLN A 471 24.56 18.79 -0.80
N LEU A 472 24.37 19.07 -2.09
CA LEU A 472 23.62 20.25 -2.53
C LEU A 472 22.13 20.14 -2.21
N LEU A 473 21.50 18.98 -2.40
CA LEU A 473 20.06 18.78 -2.10
C LEU A 473 19.80 18.42 -0.63
N LEU A 474 20.51 17.41 -0.09
CA LEU A 474 20.23 16.87 1.25
C LEU A 474 21.00 17.54 2.39
N GLY A 475 22.15 18.18 2.11
CA GLY A 475 22.94 18.87 3.14
C GLY A 475 23.98 18.04 3.88
N ILE A 476 24.51 16.98 3.23
CA ILE A 476 25.54 16.01 3.69
C ILE A 476 25.04 14.83 4.54
N TYR A 477 25.86 13.77 4.53
CA TYR A 477 25.71 12.53 5.30
C TYR A 477 25.95 12.73 6.82
N GLN A 478 25.31 13.72 7.46
CA GLN A 478 25.37 13.91 8.93
C GLN A 478 24.74 12.74 9.71
N LEU A 479 23.94 11.91 9.05
CA LEU A 479 23.48 10.61 9.54
C LEU A 479 24.56 9.56 9.19
N PRO A 480 25.34 9.06 10.17
CA PRO A 480 26.38 8.07 9.90
C PRO A 480 25.74 6.74 9.46
N LEU A 481 26.15 6.28 8.28
CA LEU A 481 25.93 4.90 7.85
C LEU A 481 27.04 4.02 8.42
N THR A 482 26.72 2.81 8.86
CA THR A 482 27.72 1.83 9.31
C THR A 482 28.78 1.66 8.21
N ASP A 483 30.04 1.72 8.61
CA ASP A 483 31.22 1.54 7.75
C ASP A 483 31.41 2.58 6.61
N ARG A 484 30.75 3.75 6.65
CA ARG A 484 31.01 4.86 5.71
C ARG A 484 31.26 6.19 6.44
N PRO A 485 32.46 6.80 6.31
CA PRO A 485 32.74 8.09 6.94
C PRO A 485 31.96 9.22 6.26
N THR A 486 31.74 10.32 7.00
CA THR A 486 31.11 11.53 6.47
C THR A 486 32.01 12.18 5.42
N VAL A 487 31.52 12.32 4.19
CA VAL A 487 32.22 13.03 3.12
C VAL A 487 31.61 14.42 2.95
N ASP A 488 32.44 15.44 3.07
CA ASP A 488 32.13 16.84 2.77
C ASP A 488 32.93 17.25 1.51
N ILE A 489 32.19 17.71 0.50
CA ILE A 489 32.65 18.12 -0.84
C ILE A 489 32.82 19.66 -0.90
N GLY A 490 32.44 20.38 0.16
CA GLY A 490 32.62 21.83 0.27
C GLY A 490 31.59 22.66 -0.50
N LEU A 491 30.38 22.14 -0.72
CA LEU A 491 29.25 22.87 -1.33
C LEU A 491 28.22 23.30 -0.29
N GLU A 492 27.54 24.44 -0.52
CA GLU A 492 26.46 24.91 0.36
C GLU A 492 25.14 24.17 0.01
N ARG A 493 24.39 23.71 1.03
CA ARG A 493 23.06 23.10 0.83
C ARG A 493 22.10 24.14 0.24
N LEU A 494 21.29 23.75 -0.75
CA LEU A 494 20.19 24.58 -1.24
C LEU A 494 19.12 24.77 -0.16
N PRO A 495 18.64 26.01 0.05
CA PRO A 495 17.49 26.26 0.92
C PRO A 495 16.21 25.73 0.28
N ASP A 496 15.23 25.37 1.12
CA ASP A 496 13.99 24.72 0.66
C ASP A 496 13.21 25.57 -0.37
N SER A 497 13.30 26.91 -0.29
CA SER A 497 12.72 27.83 -1.28
C SER A 497 13.34 27.71 -2.68
N LEU A 498 14.61 27.29 -2.81
CA LEU A 498 15.21 26.96 -4.10
C LEU A 498 14.96 25.50 -4.50
N LEU A 499 14.76 24.58 -3.56
CA LEU A 499 14.32 23.22 -3.89
C LEU A 499 12.96 23.24 -4.60
N ILE A 500 12.00 24.04 -4.10
CA ILE A 500 10.70 24.24 -4.75
C ILE A 500 10.87 24.75 -6.19
N LYS A 501 11.73 25.75 -6.42
CA LYS A 501 12.02 26.29 -7.76
C LYS A 501 12.70 25.27 -8.67
N LEU A 502 13.62 24.46 -8.14
CA LEU A 502 14.24 23.35 -8.87
C LEU A 502 13.20 22.29 -9.29
N TYR A 503 12.33 21.86 -8.38
CA TYR A 503 11.28 20.89 -8.73
C TYR A 503 10.29 21.48 -9.75
N ARG A 504 9.94 22.76 -9.63
CA ARG A 504 9.13 23.46 -10.63
C ARG A 504 9.82 23.52 -12.00
N LEU A 505 11.12 23.84 -12.03
CA LEU A 505 11.93 23.86 -13.25
C LEU A 505 11.93 22.47 -13.91
N ILE A 506 12.18 21.40 -13.14
CA ILE A 506 12.14 20.02 -13.61
C ILE A 506 10.74 19.66 -14.15
N ARG A 507 9.65 20.07 -13.47
CA ARG A 507 8.27 19.81 -13.91
C ARG A 507 7.96 20.43 -15.28
N LEU A 508 8.38 21.69 -15.47
CA LEU A 508 8.21 22.42 -16.74
C LEU A 508 9.11 21.83 -17.84
N ALA A 509 10.37 21.51 -17.52
CA ALA A 509 11.31 20.88 -18.44
C ALA A 509 10.81 19.53 -18.96
N ARG A 510 10.23 18.69 -18.07
CA ARG A 510 9.58 17.44 -18.49
C ARG A 510 8.43 17.68 -19.46
N ARG A 511 7.54 18.64 -19.17
CA ARG A 511 6.42 18.96 -20.08
C ARG A 511 6.89 19.49 -21.44
N LEU A 512 7.95 20.31 -21.45
CA LEU A 512 8.58 20.79 -22.68
C LEU A 512 9.15 19.64 -23.51
N ILE A 513 9.80 18.67 -22.87
CA ILE A 513 10.29 17.44 -23.52
C ILE A 513 9.11 16.63 -24.08
N ASP A 514 8.05 16.42 -23.30
CA ASP A 514 6.85 15.69 -23.76
C ASP A 514 6.26 16.32 -25.03
N LEU A 515 6.09 17.65 -25.05
CA LEU A 515 5.54 18.40 -26.20
C LEU A 515 6.48 18.44 -27.42
N THR A 516 7.80 18.32 -27.22
CA THR A 516 8.79 18.36 -28.31
C THR A 516 9.16 16.98 -28.86
N LEU A 517 8.85 15.90 -28.12
CA LEU A 517 9.08 14.51 -28.54
C LEU A 517 7.83 13.81 -29.06
N THR A 518 6.62 14.33 -28.80
CA THR A 518 5.43 13.89 -29.54
C THR A 518 5.61 14.23 -31.02
N PRO A 519 5.63 13.25 -31.93
CA PRO A 519 5.77 13.53 -33.36
C PRO A 519 4.54 14.27 -33.87
N GLU A 520 4.74 15.24 -34.77
CA GLU A 520 3.67 15.87 -35.56
C GLU A 520 3.02 14.85 -36.50
N ALA A 521 2.14 14.02 -35.95
CA ALA A 521 1.29 13.10 -36.68
C ALA A 521 0.10 13.83 -37.33
N ASP A 522 0.37 14.95 -38.01
CA ASP A 522 -0.61 15.65 -38.87
C ASP A 522 0.03 16.65 -39.86
N SER A 523 1.16 16.27 -40.47
CA SER A 523 1.59 16.89 -41.75
C SER A 523 0.97 16.11 -42.93
N PRO A 524 -0.04 16.65 -43.64
CA PRO A 524 -0.61 15.98 -44.80
C PRO A 524 0.44 15.90 -45.91
N ARG A 525 0.74 14.69 -46.38
CA ARG A 525 1.60 14.47 -47.55
C ARG A 525 0.94 15.05 -48.79
N GLU A 526 1.48 16.14 -49.31
CA GLU A 526 1.22 16.52 -50.69
C GLU A 526 1.79 15.47 -51.65
N LEU A 527 1.09 15.32 -52.78
CA LEU A 527 1.30 14.29 -53.80
C LEU A 527 2.53 14.58 -54.68
N PRO A 528 2.97 13.56 -55.42
CA PRO A 528 3.07 13.67 -56.88
C PRO A 528 1.96 12.90 -57.61
#